data_AF-A0AAD7DMW8-F1
#
_entry.id   AF-A0AAD7DMW8-F1
#
_cell.length_a   1.000
_cell.length_b   1.000
_cell.length_c   1.000
_cell.angle_alpha   90.00
_cell.angle_beta   90.00
_cell.angle_gamma   90.00
#
_symmetry.space_group_name_H-M   'P 1'
#
loop_
_entity.id
_entity.type
_entity.pdbx_description
1 polymer ?
#
loop_
_entity_poly.entity_id
_entity_poly.type
_entity_poly.pdbx_seq_one_letter_code
_entity_poly.pdbx_strand_id
1 'polypeptide(L)'
;MLAVSGTKPASPKGNPVVETRTLDAEPGMVIKLWDEPIQQHENGEDEEGETISCNVEITLIDWASILETDGFISDRTEHVDRDLTVANHQILFFGDSMTCGLALEASDGGQPVPHGILDAFPSQTISILREKHSYLLSLDVVAYPGISLVGLDDSGSSLVTGMVDRFFHVSFTLGTPWTPWGSPQFICFALGTNDEANDVLPQIFRSTLERLIRTLSATFPSVKAFYVITVESLHPTCSGHNHLAGNLARYLKAQRPPPDSEG
;
A
#
# COMPACT_ATOMS: atom_id res chain seq x y z
N MET A 1 -7.91 -12.74 -5.18
CA MET A 1 -6.65 -13.39 -4.73
C MET A 1 -6.12 -12.63 -3.51
N LEU A 2 -5.65 -13.32 -2.48
CA LEU A 2 -5.13 -12.72 -1.25
C LEU A 2 -3.66 -13.06 -1.07
N ALA A 3 -2.89 -12.14 -0.53
CA ALA A 3 -1.58 -12.43 0.01
C ALA A 3 -1.61 -12.26 1.51
N VAL A 4 -1.10 -13.26 2.24
CA VAL A 4 -0.93 -13.15 3.68
C VAL A 4 0.55 -13.30 4.00
N SER A 5 1.07 -12.35 4.77
CA SER A 5 2.45 -12.38 5.24
C SER A 5 2.50 -12.43 6.77
N GLY A 6 3.38 -13.27 7.28
CA GLY A 6 3.67 -13.39 8.71
C GLY A 6 5.15 -13.13 8.96
N THR A 7 5.46 -12.26 9.92
CA THR A 7 6.84 -12.05 10.36
C THR A 7 7.05 -12.70 11.72
N LYS A 8 7.90 -13.74 11.78
CA LYS A 8 8.36 -14.27 13.06
C LYS A 8 9.52 -13.41 13.58
N PRO A 9 9.55 -13.06 14.87
CA PRO A 9 10.71 -12.43 15.46
C PRO A 9 11.90 -13.35 15.26
N ALA A 10 13.04 -12.75 14.95
CA ALA A 10 14.27 -13.50 14.84
C ALA A 10 14.58 -14.20 16.17
N SER A 11 15.17 -15.40 16.12
CA SER A 11 15.95 -15.85 17.28
C SER A 11 17.02 -14.79 17.58
N PRO A 12 17.60 -14.74 18.80
CA PRO A 12 18.59 -13.72 19.17
C PRO A 12 19.82 -13.61 18.24
N LYS A 13 19.97 -14.54 17.28
CA LYS A 13 21.04 -14.59 16.28
C LYS A 13 20.54 -14.71 14.83
N GLY A 14 19.23 -14.66 14.59
CA GLY A 14 18.63 -14.82 13.26
C GLY A 14 18.27 -13.49 12.61
N ASN A 15 17.99 -13.53 11.30
CA ASN A 15 17.16 -12.50 10.67
C ASN A 15 15.69 -12.93 10.82
N PRO A 16 14.74 -11.99 10.94
CA PRO A 16 13.33 -12.32 10.94
C PRO A 16 12.97 -13.04 9.64
N VAL A 17 12.20 -14.12 9.74
CA VAL A 17 11.69 -14.85 8.57
C VAL A 17 10.33 -14.28 8.24
N VAL A 18 10.20 -13.73 7.03
CA VAL A 18 8.93 -13.31 6.44
C VAL A 18 8.46 -14.46 5.55
N GLU A 19 7.29 -15.00 5.86
CA GLU A 19 6.63 -15.99 5.00
C GLU A 19 5.43 -15.32 4.35
N THR A 20 5.40 -15.28 3.02
CA THR A 20 4.27 -14.75 2.25
C THR A 20 3.64 -15.88 1.45
N ARG A 21 2.33 -16.05 1.59
CA ARG A 21 1.55 -17.03 0.82
C ARG A 21 0.48 -16.31 0.00
N THR A 22 0.43 -16.61 -1.30
CA THR A 22 -0.66 -16.18 -2.18
C THR A 22 -1.70 -17.27 -2.24
N LEU A 23 -2.97 -16.89 -2.04
CA LEU A 23 -4.09 -17.80 -1.89
C LEU A 23 -5.23 -17.36 -2.81
N ASP A 24 -5.82 -18.32 -3.50
CA ASP A 24 -7.12 -18.13 -4.14
C ASP A 24 -8.19 -18.16 -3.05
N ALA A 25 -8.75 -17.01 -2.74
CA ALA A 25 -9.73 -16.88 -1.67
C ALA A 25 -11.09 -17.42 -2.11
N GLU A 26 -11.61 -18.39 -1.37
CA GLU A 26 -12.98 -18.90 -1.51
C GLU A 26 -13.84 -18.48 -0.31
N PRO A 27 -15.17 -18.33 -0.47
CA PRO A 27 -16.06 -18.06 0.66
C PRO A 27 -15.90 -19.10 1.78
N GLY A 28 -15.69 -18.64 3.02
CA GLY A 28 -15.50 -19.51 4.19
C GLY A 28 -14.10 -20.12 4.31
N MET A 29 -13.12 -19.67 3.53
CA MET A 29 -11.74 -20.14 3.62
C MET A 29 -11.08 -19.75 4.95
N VAL A 30 -10.48 -20.74 5.63
CA VAL A 30 -9.65 -20.54 6.82
C VAL A 30 -8.19 -20.51 6.41
N ILE A 31 -7.52 -19.38 6.60
CA ILE A 31 -6.10 -19.23 6.30
C ILE A 31 -5.29 -19.60 7.55
N LYS A 32 -4.61 -20.75 7.50
CA LYS A 32 -3.63 -21.14 8.52
C LYS A 32 -2.25 -20.61 8.15
N LEU A 33 -1.65 -19.83 9.04
CA LEU A 33 -0.35 -19.20 8.80
C LEU A 33 0.83 -20.08 9.18
N TRP A 34 0.67 -20.91 10.21
CA TRP A 34 1.69 -21.85 10.64
C TRP A 34 1.08 -23.20 11.00
N ASP A 35 1.68 -24.28 10.48
CA ASP A 35 1.30 -25.66 10.79
C ASP A 35 2.24 -26.31 11.81
N GLU A 36 3.38 -25.70 12.11
CA GLU A 36 4.33 -26.30 13.06
C GLU A 36 3.94 -25.97 14.50
N PRO A 37 3.80 -26.99 15.37
CA PRO A 37 3.75 -26.74 16.80
C PRO A 37 5.06 -26.08 17.20
N ILE A 38 4.98 -24.90 17.83
CA ILE A 38 6.12 -24.32 18.56
C ILE A 38 6.62 -25.43 19.47
N GLN A 39 7.83 -25.94 19.20
CA GLN A 39 8.40 -27.07 19.92
C GLN A 39 8.40 -26.73 21.41
N GLN A 40 7.49 -27.36 22.16
CA GLN A 40 7.52 -27.29 23.61
C GLN A 40 8.80 -28.01 24.03
N HIS A 41 9.73 -27.28 24.64
CA HIS A 41 10.90 -27.91 25.23
C HIS A 41 10.43 -28.93 26.27
N GLU A 42 10.65 -30.23 26.01
CA GLU A 42 10.23 -31.35 26.88
C GLU A 42 11.00 -31.42 28.22
N ASN A 43 11.84 -30.43 28.52
CA ASN A 43 12.53 -30.35 29.80
C ASN A 43 11.63 -29.56 30.75
N GLY A 44 10.88 -30.29 31.58
CA GLY A 44 9.87 -29.80 32.52
C GLY A 44 10.38 -28.92 33.67
N GLU A 45 11.12 -27.87 33.35
CA GLU A 45 11.23 -26.69 34.18
C GLU A 45 10.31 -25.64 33.56
N ASP A 46 9.32 -25.18 34.33
CA ASP A 46 8.42 -24.09 33.97
C ASP A 46 9.23 -22.78 33.90
N GLU A 47 10.16 -22.67 32.95
CA GLU A 47 10.68 -21.38 32.53
C GLU A 47 9.49 -20.61 31.95
N GLU A 48 9.24 -19.39 32.45
CA GLU A 48 8.22 -18.49 31.91
C GLU A 48 8.35 -18.46 30.38
N GLY A 49 7.48 -19.21 29.70
CA GLY A 49 7.58 -19.45 28.27
C GLY A 49 7.60 -18.12 27.55
N GLU A 50 8.72 -17.83 26.89
CA GLU A 50 8.89 -16.59 26.13
C GLU A 50 7.72 -16.48 25.14
N THR A 51 6.88 -15.45 25.33
CA THR A 51 5.72 -15.24 24.47
C THR A 51 6.22 -14.76 23.11
N ILE A 52 6.10 -15.61 22.10
CA ILE A 52 6.48 -15.26 20.73
C ILE A 52 5.35 -14.44 20.12
N SER A 53 5.52 -13.13 20.03
CA SER A 53 4.62 -12.24 19.29
C SER A 53 4.90 -12.35 17.78
N CYS A 54 3.86 -12.38 16.95
CA CYS A 54 3.99 -12.34 15.50
C CYS A 54 3.09 -11.26 14.90
N ASN A 55 3.52 -10.64 13.81
CA ASN A 55 2.69 -9.72 13.04
C ASN A 55 2.15 -10.42 11.80
N VAL A 56 0.86 -10.25 11.56
CA VAL A 56 0.15 -10.80 10.40
C VAL A 56 -0.40 -9.64 9.58
N GLU A 57 -0.01 -9.58 8.30
CA GLU A 57 -0.51 -8.61 7.33
C GLU A 57 -1.27 -9.36 6.23
N ILE A 58 -2.55 -9.01 6.05
CA ILE A 58 -3.42 -9.56 5.00
C ILE A 58 -3.64 -8.46 3.97
N THR A 59 -3.27 -8.74 2.72
CA THR A 59 -3.33 -7.78 1.63
C THR A 59 -4.14 -8.33 0.48
N LEU A 60 -5.14 -7.55 0.04
CA LEU A 60 -5.86 -7.81 -1.19
C LEU A 60 -5.00 -7.37 -2.37
N ILE A 61 -4.60 -8.32 -3.22
CA ILE A 61 -3.67 -8.04 -4.33
C ILE A 61 -4.36 -7.79 -5.67
N ASP A 62 -5.65 -8.14 -5.77
CA ASP A 62 -6.47 -7.91 -6.96
C ASP A 62 -7.33 -6.65 -6.80
N TRP A 63 -7.15 -5.70 -7.71
CA TRP A 63 -7.86 -4.41 -7.72
C TRP A 63 -9.36 -4.55 -7.99
N ALA A 64 -9.79 -5.64 -8.63
CA ALA A 64 -11.19 -5.87 -9.01
C ALA A 64 -11.97 -6.70 -7.98
N SER A 65 -11.33 -7.05 -6.86
CA SER A 65 -11.90 -7.88 -5.81
C SER A 65 -12.36 -7.05 -4.61
N ILE A 66 -13.24 -7.63 -3.78
CA ILE A 66 -13.61 -7.11 -2.46
C ILE A 66 -13.23 -8.15 -1.43
N LEU A 67 -12.62 -7.73 -0.32
CA LEU A 67 -12.32 -8.57 0.82
C LEU A 67 -13.25 -8.20 1.99
N GLU A 68 -14.05 -9.16 2.43
CA GLU A 68 -14.85 -9.06 3.65
C GLU A 68 -14.26 -10.01 4.71
N THR A 69 -14.11 -9.54 5.94
CA THR A 69 -13.54 -10.33 7.05
C THR A 69 -14.55 -10.42 8.18
N ASP A 70 -15.12 -11.61 8.39
CA ASP A 70 -16.12 -11.85 9.43
C ASP A 70 -15.50 -11.93 10.84
N GLY A 71 -14.27 -12.43 10.94
CA GLY A 71 -13.56 -12.53 12.21
C GLY A 71 -12.24 -13.30 12.11
N PHE A 72 -11.44 -13.18 13.17
CA PHE A 72 -10.22 -13.96 13.35
C PHE A 72 -10.46 -15.01 14.44
N ILE A 73 -10.07 -16.26 14.17
CA ILE A 73 -10.22 -17.37 15.11
C ILE A 73 -8.81 -17.76 15.58
N SER A 74 -8.59 -17.78 16.89
CA SER A 74 -7.38 -18.29 17.53
C SER A 74 -7.73 -19.52 18.38
N ASP A 75 -6.87 -20.54 18.33
CA ASP A 75 -7.03 -21.80 19.06
C ASP A 75 -6.54 -21.72 20.52
N ARG A 76 -5.83 -20.65 20.87
CA ARG A 76 -5.25 -20.44 22.20
C ARG A 76 -5.89 -19.23 22.89
N THR A 77 -5.77 -19.17 24.22
CA THR A 77 -6.12 -17.98 25.04
C THR A 77 -5.18 -16.79 24.77
N GLU A 78 -4.39 -16.83 23.70
CA GLU A 78 -3.48 -15.80 23.27
C GLU A 78 -4.26 -14.52 22.99
N HIS A 79 -3.79 -13.42 23.59
CA HIS A 79 -4.36 -12.11 23.32
C HIS A 79 -3.98 -11.69 21.90
N VAL A 80 -4.98 -11.53 21.04
CA VAL A 80 -4.84 -10.70 19.86
C VAL A 80 -4.72 -9.27 20.35
N ASP A 81 -3.48 -8.81 20.48
CA ASP A 81 -3.25 -7.41 20.79
C ASP A 81 -3.64 -6.58 19.55
N ARG A 82 -4.56 -5.64 19.76
CA ARG A 82 -4.97 -4.70 18.73
C ARG A 82 -4.06 -3.49 18.67
N ASP A 83 -3.04 -3.42 19.52
CA ASP A 83 -1.93 -2.48 19.36
C ASP A 83 -1.12 -2.87 18.12
N LEU A 84 -1.76 -2.63 16.97
CA LEU A 84 -1.11 -2.26 15.73
C LEU A 84 0.01 -1.32 16.13
N THR A 85 1.25 -1.65 15.78
CA THR A 85 2.32 -0.67 15.77
C THR A 85 1.79 0.48 14.93
N VAL A 86 1.26 1.52 15.58
CA VAL A 86 0.54 2.60 14.90
C VAL A 86 1.60 3.21 14.02
N ALA A 87 1.47 3.00 12.71
CA ALA A 87 2.42 3.57 11.79
C ALA A 87 2.43 5.08 12.06
N ASN A 88 3.61 5.60 12.42
CA ASN A 88 3.74 7.00 12.82
C ASN A 88 3.34 7.94 11.68
N HIS A 89 3.35 7.41 10.46
CA HIS A 89 3.06 8.10 9.24
C HIS A 89 2.22 7.23 8.30
N GLN A 90 1.38 7.87 7.50
CA GLN A 90 0.54 7.29 6.47
C GLN A 90 0.85 7.97 5.14
N ILE A 91 0.95 7.17 4.09
CA ILE A 91 1.11 7.61 2.71
C ILE A 91 -0.09 7.14 1.89
N LEU A 92 -0.61 8.03 1.06
CA LEU A 92 -1.72 7.75 0.15
C LEU A 92 -1.23 7.86 -1.29
N PHE A 93 -1.39 6.79 -2.06
CA PHE A 93 -1.08 6.76 -3.48
C PHE A 93 -2.34 6.83 -4.33
N PHE A 94 -2.30 7.68 -5.35
CA PHE A 94 -3.24 7.75 -6.44
C PHE A 94 -2.59 7.24 -7.71
N GLY A 95 -3.31 6.42 -8.47
CA GLY A 95 -2.79 6.06 -9.77
C GLY A 95 -3.68 5.20 -10.64
N ASP A 96 -3.04 4.61 -11.64
CA ASP A 96 -3.64 3.77 -12.65
C ASP A 96 -3.15 2.32 -12.55
N SER A 97 -3.15 1.60 -13.67
CA SER A 97 -2.66 0.23 -13.81
C SER A 97 -1.27 -0.01 -13.20
N MET A 98 -0.35 0.96 -13.29
CA MET A 98 1.00 0.82 -12.72
C MET A 98 0.97 0.82 -11.19
N THR A 99 0.07 1.60 -10.61
CA THR A 99 -0.07 1.71 -9.14
C THR A 99 -0.78 0.49 -8.57
N CYS A 100 -1.72 -0.10 -9.32
CA CYS A 100 -2.36 -1.38 -8.98
C CYS A 100 -1.41 -2.58 -9.04
N GLY A 101 -0.28 -2.47 -9.76
CA GLY A 101 0.55 -3.62 -10.11
C GLY A 101 -0.17 -4.54 -11.10
N LEU A 102 -0.89 -3.96 -12.08
CA LEU A 102 -1.58 -4.74 -13.09
C LEU A 102 -0.58 -5.65 -13.81
N ALA A 103 -0.90 -6.94 -13.83
CA ALA A 103 -0.07 -7.95 -14.47
C ALA A 103 0.05 -7.68 -15.97
N LEU A 104 1.26 -7.89 -16.51
CA LEU A 104 1.42 -8.09 -17.94
C LEU A 104 0.88 -9.48 -18.30
N GLU A 105 0.41 -9.67 -19.54
CA GLU A 105 0.07 -11.00 -20.01
C GLU A 105 1.32 -11.89 -20.07
N ALA A 106 1.14 -13.20 -19.92
CA ALA A 106 2.27 -14.14 -20.00
C ALA A 106 3.01 -14.07 -21.34
N SER A 107 2.30 -13.73 -22.43
CA SER A 107 2.88 -13.45 -23.75
C SER A 107 3.81 -12.24 -23.76
N ASP A 108 3.60 -11.28 -22.86
CA ASP A 108 4.38 -10.05 -22.72
C ASP A 108 5.41 -10.15 -21.60
N GLY A 109 5.69 -11.38 -21.12
CA GLY A 109 6.66 -11.64 -20.05
C GLY A 109 6.08 -11.49 -18.63
N GLY A 110 4.75 -11.47 -18.50
CA GLY A 110 4.07 -11.51 -17.21
C GLY A 110 4.30 -12.78 -16.41
N GLN A 111 4.21 -12.68 -15.09
CA GLN A 111 4.26 -13.84 -14.19
C GLN A 111 2.96 -14.65 -14.29
N PRO A 112 3.00 -15.99 -14.17
CA PRO A 112 1.81 -16.84 -14.23
C PRO A 112 0.78 -16.51 -13.14
N VAL A 113 1.25 -16.09 -11.96
CA VAL A 113 0.43 -15.62 -10.85
C VAL A 113 0.93 -14.23 -10.47
N PRO A 114 0.19 -13.16 -10.78
CA PRO A 114 0.63 -11.82 -10.44
C PRO A 114 0.47 -11.56 -8.94
N HIS A 115 1.50 -11.04 -8.29
CA HIS A 115 1.39 -10.61 -6.89
C HIS A 115 0.72 -9.23 -6.74
N GLY A 116 0.23 -8.66 -7.85
CA GLY A 116 -0.57 -7.44 -7.88
C GLY A 116 0.10 -6.28 -7.16
N ILE A 117 -0.60 -5.71 -6.18
CA ILE A 117 -0.13 -4.56 -5.40
C ILE A 117 1.20 -4.79 -4.68
N LEU A 118 1.57 -6.05 -4.37
CA LEU A 118 2.82 -6.34 -3.66
C LEU A 118 4.07 -6.07 -4.51
N ASP A 119 3.99 -6.31 -5.81
CA ASP A 119 5.07 -6.02 -6.76
C ASP A 119 5.01 -4.58 -7.28
N ALA A 120 3.90 -3.88 -7.02
CA ALA A 120 3.73 -2.49 -7.41
C ALA A 120 4.65 -1.55 -6.61
N PHE A 121 5.04 -0.44 -7.25
CA PHE A 121 5.95 0.52 -6.64
C PHE A 121 5.49 1.12 -5.29
N PRO A 122 4.19 1.27 -4.95
CA PRO A 122 3.80 1.73 -3.63
C PRO A 122 4.28 0.77 -2.52
N SER A 123 3.99 -0.53 -2.66
CA SER A 123 4.40 -1.55 -1.69
C SER A 123 5.92 -1.69 -1.62
N GLN A 124 6.59 -1.66 -2.77
CA GLN A 124 8.06 -1.68 -2.82
C GLN A 124 8.67 -0.45 -2.13
N THR A 125 8.07 0.73 -2.28
CA THR A 125 8.51 1.96 -1.61
C THR A 125 8.41 1.83 -0.09
N ILE A 126 7.29 1.28 0.42
CA ILE A 126 7.09 1.05 1.85
C ILE A 126 8.05 0.01 2.39
N SER A 127 8.27 -1.09 1.66
CA SER A 127 9.25 -2.10 2.03
C SER A 127 10.64 -1.50 2.19
N ILE A 128 11.08 -0.69 1.22
CA ILE A 128 12.40 -0.02 1.28
C ILE A 128 12.49 0.95 2.46
N LEU A 129 11.44 1.73 2.74
CA LEU A 129 11.40 2.65 3.88
C LEU A 129 11.47 1.89 5.22
N ARG A 130 10.83 0.73 5.30
CA ARG A 130 10.86 -0.15 6.46
C ARG A 130 12.25 -0.77 6.65
N GLU A 131 12.76 -1.43 5.62
CA GLU A 131 14.00 -2.23 5.67
C GLU A 131 15.26 -1.36 5.74
N LYS A 132 15.35 -0.30 4.93
CA LYS A 132 16.59 0.50 4.81
C LYS A 132 16.60 1.73 5.72
N HIS A 133 15.43 2.20 6.16
CA HIS A 133 15.31 3.45 6.90
C HIS A 133 14.58 3.32 8.24
N SER A 134 14.13 2.11 8.60
CA SER A 134 13.41 1.82 9.85
C SER A 134 12.21 2.73 10.07
N TYR A 135 11.52 3.13 9.00
CA TYR A 135 10.26 3.85 9.08
C TYR A 135 9.09 2.88 8.96
N LEU A 136 8.19 2.92 9.95
CA LEU A 136 6.90 2.24 9.90
C LEU A 136 5.86 3.22 9.36
N LEU A 137 5.40 2.95 8.14
CA LEU A 137 4.41 3.73 7.42
C LEU A 137 3.22 2.85 7.07
N SER A 138 2.00 3.37 7.21
CA SER A 138 0.80 2.76 6.63
C SER A 138 0.62 3.21 5.19
N LEU A 139 0.07 2.33 4.37
CA LEU A 139 -0.10 2.51 2.94
C LEU A 139 -1.58 2.45 2.58
N ASP A 140 -2.08 3.53 2.02
CA ASP A 140 -3.37 3.56 1.35
C ASP A 140 -3.14 3.72 -0.16
N VAL A 141 -3.92 3.00 -0.95
CA VAL A 141 -3.84 3.06 -2.41
C VAL A 141 -5.24 3.23 -2.98
N VAL A 142 -5.42 4.26 -3.80
CA VAL A 142 -6.61 4.50 -4.62
C VAL A 142 -6.15 4.50 -6.07
N ALA A 143 -6.27 3.35 -6.71
CA ALA A 143 -5.84 3.19 -8.08
C ALA A 143 -6.79 2.29 -8.87
N TYR A 144 -6.99 2.62 -10.14
CA TYR A 144 -7.87 1.87 -11.03
C TYR A 144 -7.20 1.72 -12.41
N PRO A 145 -7.11 0.51 -12.97
CA PRO A 145 -6.54 0.33 -14.28
C PRO A 145 -7.23 1.16 -15.36
N GLY A 146 -6.43 1.77 -16.23
CA GLY A 146 -6.89 2.61 -17.33
C GLY A 146 -7.49 3.96 -16.93
N ILE A 147 -7.54 4.33 -15.65
CA ILE A 147 -8.13 5.60 -15.23
C ILE A 147 -7.24 6.79 -15.59
N SER A 148 -7.87 7.85 -16.11
CA SER A 148 -7.26 9.17 -16.29
C SER A 148 -7.55 10.06 -15.09
N LEU A 149 -6.72 11.08 -14.86
CA LEU A 149 -7.03 12.14 -13.90
C LEU A 149 -8.27 12.91 -14.35
N VAL A 150 -8.30 13.29 -15.63
CA VAL A 150 -9.41 13.97 -16.29
C VAL A 150 -10.36 12.93 -16.86
N GLY A 151 -11.65 13.05 -16.58
CA GLY A 151 -12.64 12.17 -17.17
C GLY A 151 -13.04 12.64 -18.57
N LEU A 152 -12.96 11.76 -19.58
CA LEU A 152 -13.33 12.03 -20.97
C LEU A 152 -14.17 10.86 -21.52
N ASP A 153 -15.20 11.16 -22.31
CA ASP A 153 -15.94 10.17 -23.08
C ASP A 153 -15.18 9.73 -24.32
N ASP A 154 -15.63 8.63 -24.94
CA ASP A 154 -15.02 8.06 -26.15
C ASP A 154 -14.96 9.05 -27.33
N SER A 155 -15.70 10.16 -27.26
CA SER A 155 -15.68 11.23 -28.26
C SER A 155 -14.74 12.39 -27.90
N GLY A 156 -14.06 12.31 -26.75
CA GLY A 156 -13.22 13.37 -26.20
C GLY A 156 -13.98 14.66 -25.86
N SER A 157 -15.31 14.62 -25.82
CA SER A 157 -16.16 15.82 -25.81
C SER A 157 -17.16 15.94 -24.66
N SER A 158 -17.48 14.84 -23.97
CA SER A 158 -18.20 14.87 -22.68
C SER A 158 -17.31 14.33 -21.56
N LEU A 159 -17.54 14.78 -20.33
CA LEU A 159 -16.80 14.28 -19.17
C LEU A 159 -17.36 12.88 -18.79
N VAL A 160 -16.60 11.81 -19.03
CA VAL A 160 -16.76 10.57 -18.25
C VAL A 160 -16.20 10.82 -16.85
N THR A 161 -16.38 9.85 -15.97
CA THR A 161 -15.82 9.86 -14.64
C THR A 161 -14.29 9.67 -14.66
N GLY A 162 -13.53 10.67 -14.17
CA GLY A 162 -12.09 10.57 -13.94
C GLY A 162 -11.73 10.26 -12.48
N MET A 163 -10.43 10.13 -12.17
CA MET A 163 -9.96 9.96 -10.78
C MET A 163 -10.43 11.12 -9.88
N VAL A 164 -10.49 12.33 -10.42
CA VAL A 164 -10.96 13.51 -9.68
C VAL A 164 -12.39 13.37 -9.16
N ASP A 165 -13.23 12.57 -9.83
CA ASP A 165 -14.62 12.33 -9.43
C ASP A 165 -14.78 11.07 -8.58
N ARG A 166 -13.88 10.08 -8.73
CA ARG A 166 -13.96 8.79 -8.02
C ARG A 166 -13.17 8.70 -6.74
N PHE A 167 -12.24 9.63 -6.51
CA PHE A 167 -11.37 9.55 -5.35
C PHE A 167 -12.12 9.33 -4.02
N PHE A 168 -13.19 10.08 -3.79
CA PHE A 168 -13.97 9.98 -2.55
C PHE A 168 -15.00 8.85 -2.60
N HIS A 169 -14.75 7.76 -3.32
CA HIS A 169 -15.67 6.63 -3.40
C HIS A 169 -14.98 5.33 -2.98
N VAL A 170 -15.71 4.47 -2.26
CA VAL A 170 -15.21 3.18 -1.77
C VAL A 170 -14.84 2.26 -2.94
N SER A 171 -15.54 2.39 -4.07
CA SER A 171 -15.27 1.64 -5.29
C SER A 171 -15.53 2.53 -6.50
N PHE A 172 -14.82 2.26 -7.59
CA PHE A 172 -15.03 2.93 -8.86
C PHE A 172 -16.46 2.73 -9.41
N THR A 173 -17.09 1.59 -9.11
CA THR A 173 -18.42 1.23 -9.59
C THR A 173 -19.54 1.62 -8.60
N LEU A 174 -19.19 1.82 -7.32
CA LEU A 174 -20.17 2.12 -6.29
C LEU A 174 -20.13 3.61 -5.93
N GLY A 175 -21.29 4.26 -5.94
CA GLY A 175 -21.44 5.66 -5.54
C GLY A 175 -21.29 5.92 -4.03
N THR A 176 -20.80 4.95 -3.26
CA THR A 176 -20.65 5.05 -1.81
C THR A 176 -19.44 5.93 -1.48
N PRO A 177 -19.62 7.02 -0.71
CA PRO A 177 -18.50 7.87 -0.32
C PRO A 177 -17.45 7.11 0.51
N TRP A 178 -16.18 7.29 0.16
CA TRP A 178 -15.06 6.79 0.96
C TRP A 178 -14.83 7.69 2.16
N THR A 179 -14.70 7.06 3.33
CA THR A 179 -14.21 7.73 4.54
C THR A 179 -12.77 7.27 4.77
N PRO A 180 -11.77 8.14 4.63
CA PRO A 180 -10.37 7.79 4.80
C PRO A 180 -10.10 7.22 6.19
N TRP A 181 -9.32 6.14 6.25
CA TRP A 181 -8.86 5.59 7.51
C TRP A 181 -7.58 6.30 7.92
N GLY A 182 -7.70 7.38 8.68
CA GLY A 182 -6.56 8.15 9.18
C GLY A 182 -6.33 9.48 8.47
N SER A 183 -5.09 9.94 8.49
CA SER A 183 -4.71 11.28 8.03
C SER A 183 -3.34 11.21 7.34
N PRO A 184 -3.31 11.01 6.01
CA PRO A 184 -2.05 10.86 5.27
C PRO A 184 -1.21 12.12 5.39
N GLN A 185 0.09 11.97 5.72
CA GLN A 185 1.02 13.10 5.68
C GLN A 185 1.68 13.26 4.31
N PHE A 186 1.64 12.21 3.48
CA PHE A 186 2.20 12.20 2.14
C PHE A 186 1.16 11.72 1.14
N ILE A 187 1.04 12.44 0.04
CA ILE A 187 0.19 12.05 -1.07
C ILE A 187 1.03 11.95 -2.34
N CYS A 188 0.93 10.84 -3.03
CA CYS A 188 1.64 10.56 -4.27
C CYS A 188 0.65 10.37 -5.42
N PHE A 189 0.91 10.97 -6.57
CA PHE A 189 0.14 10.78 -7.79
C PHE A 189 1.01 10.12 -8.86
N ALA A 190 0.62 8.95 -9.33
CA ALA A 190 1.14 8.29 -10.52
C ALA A 190 -0.01 8.20 -11.54
N LEU A 191 -0.37 9.35 -12.09
CA LEU A 191 -1.43 9.57 -13.08
C LEU A 191 -0.87 10.41 -14.22
N GLY A 192 -1.54 10.36 -15.38
CA GLY A 192 -1.18 11.15 -16.56
C GLY A 192 -0.90 10.31 -17.79
N THR A 193 -0.51 9.04 -17.63
CA THR A 193 -0.26 8.14 -18.78
C THR A 193 -1.50 7.99 -19.65
N ASN A 194 -2.64 7.71 -19.04
CA ASN A 194 -3.91 7.59 -19.76
C ASN A 194 -4.44 8.94 -20.24
N ASP A 195 -4.19 10.03 -19.49
CA ASP A 195 -4.54 11.38 -19.93
C ASP A 195 -3.79 11.75 -21.22
N GLU A 196 -2.49 11.47 -21.29
CA GLU A 196 -1.68 11.67 -22.50
C GLU A 196 -2.15 10.79 -23.66
N ALA A 197 -2.43 9.51 -23.41
CA ALA A 197 -2.97 8.59 -24.42
C ALA A 197 -4.35 9.02 -24.96
N ASN A 198 -5.12 9.76 -24.17
CA ASN A 198 -6.42 10.32 -24.53
C ASN A 198 -6.33 11.77 -25.06
N ASP A 199 -5.14 12.22 -25.45
CA ASP A 199 -4.88 13.57 -25.99
C ASP A 199 -5.36 14.72 -25.06
N VAL A 200 -5.37 14.49 -23.74
CA VAL A 200 -5.72 15.53 -22.75
C VAL A 200 -4.68 16.65 -22.83
N LEU A 201 -5.14 17.86 -23.12
CA LEU A 201 -4.26 19.03 -23.16
C LEU A 201 -3.56 19.25 -21.81
N PRO A 202 -2.24 19.52 -21.80
CA PRO A 202 -1.47 19.71 -20.55
C PRO A 202 -2.06 20.75 -19.59
N GLN A 203 -2.70 21.80 -20.13
CA GLN A 203 -3.35 22.84 -19.33
C GLN A 203 -4.60 22.32 -18.60
N ILE A 204 -5.37 21.43 -19.24
CA ILE A 204 -6.54 20.79 -18.65
C ILE A 204 -6.09 19.81 -17.55
N PHE A 205 -5.09 18.98 -17.85
CA PHE A 205 -4.50 18.07 -16.86
C PHE A 205 -4.00 18.85 -15.63
N ARG A 206 -3.18 19.89 -15.84
CA ARG A 206 -2.61 20.70 -14.76
C ARG A 206 -3.70 21.36 -13.91
N SER A 207 -4.68 22.01 -14.53
CA SER A 207 -5.75 22.69 -13.78
C SER A 207 -6.60 21.70 -12.98
N THR A 208 -6.81 20.49 -13.50
CA THR A 208 -7.50 19.41 -12.81
C THR A 208 -6.69 18.88 -11.63
N LEU A 209 -5.38 18.69 -11.80
CA LEU A 209 -4.47 18.27 -10.72
C LEU A 209 -4.42 19.31 -9.61
N GLU A 210 -4.29 20.59 -9.95
CA GLU A 210 -4.31 21.71 -8.99
C GLU A 210 -5.66 21.79 -8.24
N ARG A 211 -6.77 21.46 -8.91
CA ARG A 211 -8.08 21.34 -8.26
C ARG A 211 -8.09 20.17 -7.28
N LEU A 212 -7.63 18.98 -7.69
CA LEU A 212 -7.57 17.80 -6.83
C LEU A 212 -6.68 18.02 -5.60
N ILE A 213 -5.49 18.60 -5.77
CA ILE A 213 -4.57 18.93 -4.68
C ILE A 213 -5.21 19.88 -3.67
N ARG A 214 -5.95 20.91 -4.12
CA ARG A 214 -6.68 21.82 -3.23
C ARG A 214 -7.75 21.09 -2.42
N THR A 215 -8.52 20.23 -3.06
CA THR A 215 -9.54 19.42 -2.38
C THR A 215 -8.89 18.49 -1.35
N LEU A 216 -7.81 17.80 -1.71
CA LEU A 216 -7.06 16.92 -0.80
C LEU A 216 -6.46 17.69 0.38
N SER A 217 -5.91 18.89 0.16
CA SER A 217 -5.37 19.72 1.23
C SER A 217 -6.47 20.17 2.21
N ALA A 218 -7.67 20.44 1.70
CA ALA A 218 -8.82 20.78 2.53
C ALA A 218 -9.35 19.57 3.32
N THR A 219 -9.38 18.39 2.69
CA THR A 219 -9.83 17.16 3.34
C THR A 219 -8.82 16.60 4.35
N PHE A 220 -7.52 16.76 4.08
CA PHE A 220 -6.43 16.24 4.89
C PHE A 220 -5.48 17.36 5.33
N PRO A 221 -5.82 18.12 6.39
CA PRO A 221 -4.97 19.20 6.89
C PRO A 221 -3.58 18.75 7.39
N SER A 222 -3.40 17.44 7.60
CA SER A 222 -2.13 16.84 8.03
C SER A 222 -1.14 16.62 6.89
N VAL A 223 -1.56 16.77 5.62
CA VAL A 223 -0.70 16.56 4.46
C VAL A 223 0.44 17.56 4.49
N LYS A 224 1.65 17.02 4.45
CA LYS A 224 2.90 17.77 4.49
C LYS A 224 3.51 17.96 3.11
N ALA A 225 3.30 17.00 2.21
CA ALA A 225 3.85 17.04 0.86
C ALA A 225 2.99 16.27 -0.16
N PHE A 226 3.02 16.77 -1.39
CA PHE A 226 2.47 16.11 -2.57
C PHE A 226 3.62 15.73 -3.52
N TYR A 227 3.59 14.51 -4.03
CA TYR A 227 4.54 14.01 -5.01
C TYR A 227 3.82 13.65 -6.31
N VAL A 228 4.38 14.08 -7.44
CA VAL A 228 3.93 13.64 -8.76
C VAL A 228 5.01 12.74 -9.34
N ILE A 229 4.62 11.51 -9.66
CA ILE A 229 5.47 10.43 -10.13
C ILE A 229 5.24 10.30 -11.63
N THR A 230 6.30 10.43 -12.41
CA THR A 230 6.25 10.32 -13.88
C THR A 230 6.65 8.91 -14.32
N VAL A 231 6.22 8.49 -15.51
CA VAL A 231 6.58 7.18 -16.09
C VAL A 231 8.10 7.00 -16.17
N GLU A 232 8.83 8.06 -16.54
CA GLU A 232 10.30 8.07 -16.58
C GLU A 232 10.93 7.69 -15.24
N SER A 233 10.27 8.11 -14.14
CA SER A 233 10.71 7.76 -12.80
C SER A 233 10.43 6.31 -12.44
N LEU A 234 9.49 5.62 -13.09
CA LEU A 234 9.07 4.25 -12.76
C LEU A 234 9.68 3.15 -13.65
N HIS A 235 10.48 3.50 -14.67
CA HIS A 235 11.07 2.52 -15.56
C HIS A 235 11.87 1.45 -14.79
N PRO A 236 11.83 0.15 -15.12
CA PRO A 236 12.44 -0.93 -14.32
C PRO A 236 13.97 -0.82 -14.14
N THR A 237 14.64 -0.14 -15.08
CA THR A 237 16.08 0.18 -14.97
C THR A 237 16.35 1.48 -14.19
N CYS A 238 15.32 2.30 -14.01
CA CYS A 238 15.35 3.50 -13.20
C CYS A 238 15.03 3.10 -11.76
N SER A 239 15.83 3.59 -10.82
CA SER A 239 15.70 3.34 -9.39
C SER A 239 14.49 4.08 -8.77
N GLY A 240 13.36 4.16 -9.46
CA GLY A 240 12.20 5.00 -9.15
C GLY A 240 11.68 4.92 -7.73
N HIS A 241 11.33 3.70 -7.31
CA HIS A 241 10.90 3.42 -5.94
C HIS A 241 12.02 3.72 -4.93
N ASN A 242 13.31 3.50 -5.28
CA ASN A 242 14.43 3.89 -4.41
C ASN A 242 14.58 5.41 -4.32
N HIS A 243 14.31 6.16 -5.41
CA HIS A 243 14.35 7.61 -5.43
C HIS A 243 13.20 8.20 -4.61
N LEU A 244 11.98 7.70 -4.79
CA LEU A 244 10.83 8.09 -3.99
C LEU A 244 11.05 7.77 -2.50
N ALA A 245 11.46 6.54 -2.18
CA ALA A 245 11.80 6.14 -0.81
C ALA A 245 12.92 7.02 -0.23
N GLY A 246 13.97 7.32 -1.01
CA GLY A 246 15.05 8.20 -0.58
C GLY A 246 14.58 9.64 -0.33
N ASN A 247 13.67 10.17 -1.15
CA ASN A 247 13.07 11.51 -0.96
C ASN A 247 12.21 11.56 0.30
N LEU A 248 11.36 10.56 0.50
CA LEU A 248 10.52 10.42 1.69
C LEU A 248 11.39 10.26 2.95
N ALA A 249 12.41 9.41 2.91
CA ALA A 249 13.32 9.20 4.04
C ALA A 249 14.07 10.49 4.41
N ARG A 250 14.52 11.28 3.41
CA ARG A 250 15.15 12.60 3.65
C ARG A 250 14.19 13.58 4.30
N TYR A 251 12.94 13.64 3.81
CA TYR A 251 11.92 14.50 4.40
C TYR A 251 11.63 14.10 5.85
N LEU A 252 11.35 12.81 6.10
CA LEU A 252 11.08 12.27 7.43
C LEU A 252 12.24 12.52 8.40
N LYS A 253 13.49 12.40 7.92
CA LYS A 253 14.67 12.70 8.72
C LYS A 253 14.74 14.18 9.12
N ALA A 254 14.41 15.09 8.20
CA ALA A 254 14.40 16.54 8.47
C ALA A 254 13.29 16.98 9.44
N GLN A 255 12.27 16.15 9.63
CA GLN A 255 11.16 16.40 10.55
C GLN A 255 11.42 15.88 11.97
N ARG A 256 12.44 15.03 12.17
CA ARG A 256 12.80 14.61 13.52
C ARG A 256 13.33 15.84 14.26
N PRO A 257 12.83 16.12 15.49
CA PRO A 257 13.49 17.11 16.32
C PRO A 257 14.97 16.75 16.42
N PRO A 258 15.89 17.74 16.47
CA PRO A 258 17.28 17.44 16.73
C PRO A 258 17.33 16.55 17.98
N PRO A 259 18.14 15.46 17.97
CA PRO A 259 18.31 14.66 19.18
C PRO A 259 18.68 15.65 20.26
N ASP A 260 17.90 15.67 21.33
CA ASP A 260 17.98 16.70 22.33
C ASP A 260 19.46 16.92 22.66
N SER A 261 19.85 18.20 22.62
CA SER A 261 20.92 18.72 23.46
C SER A 261 20.52 18.43 24.91
N GLU A 262 20.55 17.16 25.29
CA GLU A 262 20.42 16.67 26.66
C GLU A 262 21.63 17.23 27.39
N GLY A 263 21.38 18.32 28.12
CA GLY A 263 22.23 18.77 29.22
C GLY A 263 21.88 18.03 30.49
#